data_AF-A0A5E4L725-F1
#
_entry.id   AF-A0A5E4L725-F1
#
_cell.length_a   1.000
_cell.length_b   1.000
_cell.length_c   1.000
_cell.angle_alpha   90.00
_cell.angle_beta   90.00
_cell.angle_gamma   90.00
#
_symmetry.space_group_name_H-M   'P 1'
#
loop_
_entity.id
_entity.type
_entity.pdbx_description
1 polymer ?
#
loop_
_entity_poly.entity_id
_entity_poly.type
_entity_poly.pdbx_seq_one_letter_code
_entity_poly.pdbx_strand_id
1 'polypeptide(L)'
;MKEIHIIALMIALTGIQTGLILGGILPPLSANSSANTLFLLARIAIIGYTGWIFSGLGFREAAIKGGIVTLASVITIYAGIFIGMTMHKPVLGISFASQPYLLFNLLFMGIINVVFGAVFAMLGALIGRKFIK
;
A
#
# COMPACT_ATOMS: atom_id res chain seq x y z
N MET A 1 10.48 17.79 -4.33
CA MET A 1 11.41 16.79 -3.76
C MET A 1 10.75 15.84 -2.75
N LYS A 2 9.93 16.29 -1.78
CA LYS A 2 9.40 15.41 -0.71
C LYS A 2 8.52 14.24 -1.18
N GLU A 3 7.70 14.42 -2.21
CA GLU A 3 6.72 13.41 -2.66
C GLU A 3 7.36 12.14 -3.27
N ILE A 4 8.34 12.32 -4.17
CA ILE A 4 9.02 11.20 -4.84
C ILE A 4 9.70 10.27 -3.83
N HIS A 5 10.29 10.83 -2.77
CA HIS A 5 10.93 10.03 -1.72
C HIS A 5 9.92 9.18 -0.94
N ILE A 6 8.71 9.71 -0.70
CA ILE A 6 7.66 8.95 0.00
C ILE A 6 7.11 7.83 -0.89
N ILE A 7 6.90 8.12 -2.18
CA ILE A 7 6.51 7.11 -3.16
C ILE A 7 7.57 6.01 -3.26
N ALA A 8 8.86 6.39 -3.38
CA ALA A 8 9.97 5.46 -3.43
C ALA A 8 10.06 4.61 -2.16
N LEU A 9 9.87 5.20 -0.98
CA LEU A 9 9.83 4.49 0.29
C LEU A 9 8.68 3.47 0.35
N MET A 10 7.49 3.86 -0.12
CA MET A 10 6.33 2.97 -0.19
C MET A 10 6.58 1.80 -1.14
N ILE A 11 7.16 2.06 -2.32
CA ILE A 11 7.56 1.03 -3.29
C ILE A 11 8.60 0.10 -2.66
N ALA A 12 9.66 0.64 -2.04
CA ALA A 12 10.71 -0.15 -1.42
C ALA A 12 10.16 -1.05 -0.30
N LEU A 13 9.36 -0.49 0.61
CA LEU A 13 8.74 -1.24 1.70
C LEU A 13 7.87 -2.39 1.18
N THR A 14 7.04 -2.09 0.18
CA THR A 14 6.12 -3.07 -0.43
C THR A 14 6.88 -4.12 -1.24
N GLY A 15 7.93 -3.71 -1.94
CA GLY A 15 8.81 -4.57 -2.71
C GLY A 15 9.59 -5.52 -1.81
N ILE A 16 10.09 -5.05 -0.67
CA ILE A 16 10.72 -5.90 0.35
C ILE A 16 9.71 -6.92 0.88
N GLN A 17 8.50 -6.50 1.29
CA GLN A 17 7.48 -7.42 1.77
C GLN A 17 7.19 -8.51 0.73
N THR A 18 6.93 -8.10 -0.50
CA THR A 18 6.62 -8.99 -1.62
C THR A 18 7.79 -9.94 -1.90
N GLY A 19 9.02 -9.43 -1.92
CA GLY A 19 10.23 -10.22 -2.13
C GLY A 19 10.45 -11.25 -1.03
N LEU A 20 10.18 -10.90 0.23
CA LEU A 20 10.25 -11.84 1.36
C LEU A 20 9.18 -12.93 1.26
N ILE A 21 7.96 -12.61 0.79
CA ILE A 21 6.91 -13.60 0.53
C ILE A 21 7.33 -14.54 -0.61
N LEU A 22 7.83 -13.99 -1.71
CA LEU A 22 8.35 -14.77 -2.84
C LEU A 22 9.56 -15.63 -2.44
N GLY A 23 10.39 -15.14 -1.51
CA GLY A 23 11.50 -15.87 -0.92
C GLY A 23 11.08 -17.00 0.02
N GLY A 24 9.80 -17.07 0.41
CA GLY A 24 9.30 -18.02 1.41
C GLY A 24 9.70 -17.69 2.85
N ILE A 25 10.24 -16.49 3.09
CA ILE A 25 10.61 -15.99 4.42
C ILE A 25 9.37 -15.49 5.16
N LEU A 26 8.44 -14.87 4.42
CA LEU A 26 7.15 -14.43 4.94
C LEU A 26 6.01 -15.28 4.38
N PRO A 27 4.96 -15.52 5.17
CA PRO A 27 3.77 -16.18 4.68
C PRO A 27 2.98 -15.24 3.73
N PRO A 28 2.09 -15.79 2.90
CA PRO A 28 1.27 -15.00 1.97
C PRO A 28 0.45 -13.91 2.66
N LEU A 29 0.02 -12.89 1.91
CA LEU A 29 -0.68 -11.73 2.45
C LEU A 29 -1.99 -12.08 3.19
N SER A 30 -2.71 -13.13 2.78
CA SER A 30 -3.92 -13.62 3.46
C SER A 30 -3.64 -14.28 4.81
N ALA A 31 -2.40 -14.69 5.06
CA ALA A 31 -2.02 -15.30 6.32
C ALA A 31 -1.91 -14.22 7.40
N ASN A 32 -2.64 -14.42 8.50
CA ASN A 32 -2.59 -13.56 9.67
C ASN A 32 -1.26 -13.77 10.41
N SER A 33 -0.22 -13.03 10.01
CA SER A 33 1.11 -13.07 10.61
C SER A 33 1.48 -11.69 11.15
N SER A 34 2.14 -11.67 12.31
CA SER A 34 2.61 -10.42 12.94
C SER A 34 3.53 -9.62 12.01
N ALA A 35 4.31 -10.30 11.18
CA ALA A 35 5.16 -9.64 10.19
C ALA A 35 4.34 -8.91 9.11
N ASN A 36 3.30 -9.55 8.55
CA ASN A 36 2.39 -8.88 7.61
C ASN A 36 1.69 -7.67 8.25
N THR A 37 1.32 -7.77 9.54
CA THR A 37 0.78 -6.65 10.32
C THR A 37 1.78 -5.51 10.46
N LEU A 38 3.06 -5.79 10.73
CA LEU A 38 4.11 -4.76 10.82
C LEU A 38 4.29 -4.01 9.50
N PHE A 39 4.34 -4.72 8.37
CA PHE A 39 4.40 -4.10 7.05
C PHE A 39 3.14 -3.26 6.75
N LEU A 40 1.96 -3.73 7.15
CA LEU A 40 0.72 -2.96 7.02
C LEU A 40 0.79 -1.66 7.85
N LEU A 41 1.20 -1.74 9.12
CA LEU A 41 1.34 -0.58 9.99
C LEU A 41 2.37 0.42 9.44
N ALA A 42 3.50 -0.05 8.94
CA ALA A 42 4.50 0.80 8.31
C ALA A 42 3.95 1.51 7.07
N ARG A 43 3.16 0.83 6.23
CA ARG A 43 2.49 1.45 5.07
C ARG A 43 1.48 2.52 5.52
N ILE A 44 0.64 2.22 6.51
CA ILE A 44 -0.32 3.20 7.06
C ILE A 44 0.41 4.41 7.64
N ALA A 45 1.53 4.21 8.34
CA ALA A 45 2.34 5.30 8.88
C ALA A 45 2.90 6.20 7.77
N ILE A 46 3.40 5.63 6.67
CA ILE A 46 3.88 6.39 5.50
C ILE A 46 2.74 7.21 4.87
N ILE A 47 1.54 6.62 4.73
CA ILE A 47 0.36 7.30 4.19
C ILE A 47 -0.06 8.46 5.13
N GLY A 48 -0.14 8.21 6.44
CA GLY A 48 -0.45 9.24 7.43
C GLY A 48 0.59 10.37 7.44
N TYR A 49 1.88 10.04 7.33
CA TYR A 49 2.97 11.01 7.22
C TYR A 49 2.86 11.86 5.95
N THR A 50 2.46 11.25 4.83
CA THR A 50 2.13 11.98 3.59
C THR A 50 1.08 13.04 3.87
N GLY A 51 -0.02 12.65 4.52
CA GLY A 51 -1.08 13.55 4.94
C GLY A 51 -0.59 14.71 5.82
N TRP A 52 0.27 14.41 6.80
CA TRP A 52 0.85 15.40 7.71
C TRP A 52 1.65 16.46 6.95
N ILE A 53 2.58 16.06 6.09
CA ILE A 53 3.48 17.02 5.40
C ILE A 53 2.69 17.94 4.47
N PHE A 54 1.67 17.43 3.80
CA PHE A 54 0.83 18.21 2.88
C PHE A 54 -0.36 18.90 3.56
N SER A 55 -0.43 18.85 4.89
CA SER A 55 -1.56 19.38 5.66
C SER A 55 -1.78 20.90 5.49
N GLY A 56 -0.71 21.65 5.21
CA GLY A 56 -0.75 23.08 4.91
C GLY A 56 -1.39 23.42 3.56
N LEU A 57 -1.47 22.46 2.62
CA LEU A 57 -2.03 22.68 1.28
C LEU A 57 -3.53 22.41 1.19
N GLY A 58 -4.12 21.68 2.14
CA GLY A 58 -5.54 21.32 2.09
C GLY A 58 -5.81 19.82 2.31
N PHE A 59 -7.03 19.50 2.73
CA PHE A 59 -7.47 18.09 2.83
C PHE A 59 -7.54 17.41 1.46
N ARG A 60 -7.96 18.15 0.43
CA ARG A 60 -8.03 17.64 -0.96
C ARG A 60 -6.65 17.21 -1.45
N GLU A 61 -5.64 18.06 -1.26
CA GLU A 61 -4.27 17.76 -1.70
C GLU A 61 -3.70 16.57 -0.91
N ALA A 62 -3.88 16.54 0.41
CA ALA A 62 -3.48 15.40 1.25
C ALA A 62 -4.13 14.09 0.80
N ALA A 63 -5.43 14.11 0.46
CA ALA A 63 -6.16 12.95 -0.03
C ALA A 63 -5.59 12.45 -1.38
N ILE A 64 -5.35 13.34 -2.33
CA ILE A 64 -4.78 13.00 -3.64
C ILE A 64 -3.39 12.39 -3.47
N LYS A 65 -2.52 13.03 -2.68
CA LYS A 65 -1.16 12.54 -2.43
C LYS A 65 -1.15 11.20 -1.70
N GLY A 66 -2.01 11.01 -0.70
CA GLY A 66 -2.19 9.73 -0.01
C GLY A 66 -2.67 8.62 -0.95
N GLY A 67 -3.60 8.95 -1.85
CA GLY A 67 -4.07 8.03 -2.89
C GLY A 67 -2.95 7.62 -3.84
N ILE A 68 -2.14 8.57 -4.33
CA ILE A 68 -1.00 8.29 -5.23
C ILE A 68 0.04 7.40 -4.54
N VAL A 69 0.41 7.71 -3.30
CA VAL A 69 1.37 6.89 -2.53
C VAL A 69 0.83 5.48 -2.35
N THR A 70 -0.46 5.33 -2.05
CA THR A 70 -1.07 4.01 -1.89
C THR A 70 -1.16 3.24 -3.20
N LEU A 71 -1.44 3.92 -4.31
CA LEU A 71 -1.43 3.34 -5.65
C LEU A 71 -0.06 2.74 -5.99
N ALA A 72 1.04 3.38 -5.59
CA ALA A 72 2.39 2.85 -5.79
C ALA A 72 2.60 1.52 -5.04
N SER A 73 2.08 1.38 -3.81
CA SER A 73 2.08 0.11 -3.08
C SER A 73 1.25 -0.94 -3.82
N VAL A 74 0.04 -0.59 -4.26
CA VAL A 74 -0.87 -1.49 -4.97
C VAL A 74 -0.22 -2.05 -6.24
N ILE A 75 0.38 -1.18 -7.07
CA ILE A 75 1.07 -1.59 -8.30
C ILE A 75 2.23 -2.54 -7.99
N THR A 76 3.00 -2.25 -6.93
CA THR A 76 4.13 -3.09 -6.51
C THR A 76 3.66 -4.48 -6.09
N ILE A 77 2.56 -4.58 -5.34
CA ILE A 77 1.96 -5.87 -4.96
C ILE A 77 1.49 -6.62 -6.20
N TYR A 78 0.89 -5.94 -7.18
CA TYR A 78 0.38 -6.61 -8.39
C TYR A 78 1.51 -7.17 -9.23
N ALA A 79 2.58 -6.42 -9.41
CA ALA A 79 3.80 -6.93 -10.03
C ALA A 79 4.31 -8.17 -9.27
N GLY A 80 4.31 -8.12 -7.93
CA GLY A 80 4.61 -9.25 -7.07
C GLY A 80 3.76 -10.48 -7.31
N ILE A 81 2.44 -10.31 -7.42
CA ILE A 81 1.49 -11.39 -7.67
C ILE A 81 1.76 -12.03 -9.03
N PHE A 82 1.97 -11.23 -10.09
CA PHE A 82 2.28 -11.76 -11.41
C PHE A 82 3.61 -12.52 -11.44
N ILE A 83 4.65 -12.02 -10.75
CA ILE A 83 5.92 -12.74 -10.57
C ILE A 83 5.71 -14.04 -9.78
N GLY A 84 4.92 -14.00 -8.71
CA GLY A 84 4.57 -15.19 -7.94
C GLY A 84 3.86 -16.25 -8.76
N MET A 85 2.96 -15.84 -9.66
CA MET A 85 2.28 -16.76 -10.59
C MET A 85 3.27 -17.47 -11.52
N THR A 86 4.27 -16.79 -12.06
CA THR A 86 5.29 -17.44 -12.92
C THR A 86 6.20 -18.38 -12.13
N MET A 87 6.45 -18.07 -10.85
CA MET A 87 7.24 -18.89 -9.94
C MET A 87 6.44 -19.98 -9.21
N HIS A 88 5.14 -20.13 -9.49
CA HIS A 88 4.23 -21.04 -8.78
C HIS A 88 4.20 -20.82 -7.25
N LYS A 89 4.38 -19.56 -6.81
CA LYS A 89 4.36 -19.16 -5.40
C LYS A 89 3.17 -18.23 -5.10
N PRO A 90 2.34 -18.54 -4.10
CA PRO A 90 1.16 -17.74 -3.79
C PRO A 90 1.52 -16.49 -2.98
N VAL A 91 1.51 -15.30 -3.60
CA VAL A 91 1.74 -14.03 -2.88
C VAL A 91 0.51 -13.57 -2.10
N LEU A 92 -0.68 -13.68 -2.70
CA LEU A 92 -1.94 -13.38 -2.01
C LEU A 92 -2.33 -14.46 -1.00
N GLY A 93 -1.99 -15.72 -1.27
CA GLY A 93 -2.40 -16.86 -0.44
C GLY A 93 -3.88 -17.22 -0.61
N ILE A 94 -4.48 -16.89 -1.76
CA ILE A 94 -5.87 -17.19 -2.10
C ILE A 94 -5.88 -17.86 -3.48
N SER A 95 -6.64 -18.96 -3.60
CA SER A 95 -6.92 -19.61 -4.88
C SER A 95 -8.15 -18.98 -5.52
N PHE A 96 -8.06 -18.66 -6.82
CA PHE A 96 -9.19 -18.12 -7.58
C PHE A 96 -9.66 -19.14 -8.61
N ALA A 97 -10.98 -19.22 -8.81
CA ALA A 97 -11.60 -20.15 -9.73
C ALA A 97 -11.20 -19.92 -11.20
N SER A 98 -10.92 -18.68 -11.60
CA SER A 98 -10.36 -18.36 -12.92
C SER A 98 -9.65 -17.01 -12.96
N GLN A 99 -8.84 -16.78 -14.00
CA GLN A 99 -8.06 -15.55 -14.19
C GLN A 99 -8.92 -14.26 -14.25
N PRO A 100 -10.10 -14.22 -14.88
CA PRO A 100 -10.97 -13.05 -14.83
C PRO A 100 -11.36 -12.64 -13.40
N TYR A 101 -11.66 -13.61 -12.52
CA TYR A 101 -11.98 -13.30 -11.12
C TYR A 101 -10.79 -12.73 -10.36
N LEU A 102 -9.57 -13.19 -10.64
CA LEU A 102 -8.36 -12.58 -10.09
C LEU A 102 -8.26 -11.11 -10.49
N LEU A 103 -8.41 -10.79 -11.79
CA LEU A 103 -8.33 -9.41 -12.28
C LEU A 103 -9.40 -8.50 -11.66
N PHE A 104 -10.65 -8.98 -11.55
CA PHE A 104 -11.72 -8.22 -10.88
C PHE A 104 -11.43 -7.98 -9.39
N ASN A 105 -10.94 -8.99 -8.67
CA ASN A 105 -10.56 -8.85 -7.27
C ASN A 105 -9.40 -7.87 -7.10
N LEU A 106 -8.38 -7.94 -7.95
CA LEU A 106 -7.28 -6.97 -7.95
C LEU A 106 -7.80 -5.57 -8.25
N LEU A 107 -8.67 -5.37 -9.23
CA LEU A 107 -9.24 -4.05 -9.49
C LEU A 107 -9.97 -3.51 -8.25
N PHE A 108 -10.86 -4.31 -7.66
CA PHE A 108 -11.65 -3.92 -6.49
C PHE A 108 -10.77 -3.65 -5.26
N MET A 109 -9.81 -4.52 -4.97
CA MET A 109 -8.83 -4.31 -3.91
C MET A 109 -8.02 -3.03 -4.13
N GLY A 110 -7.63 -2.75 -5.37
CA GLY A 110 -6.84 -1.58 -5.71
C GLY A 110 -7.61 -0.29 -5.41
N ILE A 111 -8.87 -0.23 -5.84
CA ILE A 111 -9.78 0.88 -5.56
C ILE A 111 -9.94 1.06 -4.05
N ILE A 112 -10.25 -0.01 -3.31
CA ILE A 112 -10.41 0.03 -1.86
C ILE A 112 -9.15 0.56 -1.17
N ASN A 113 -7.98 0.05 -1.55
CA ASN A 113 -6.71 0.49 -0.96
C ASN A 113 -6.46 1.97 -1.22
N VAL A 114 -6.65 2.45 -2.45
CA VAL A 114 -6.47 3.88 -2.79
C VAL A 114 -7.43 4.77 -2.00
N VAL A 115 -8.70 4.35 -1.85
CA VAL A 115 -9.69 5.08 -1.04
C VAL A 115 -9.27 5.12 0.43
N PHE A 116 -8.86 3.99 1.02
CA PHE A 116 -8.33 3.97 2.38
C PHE A 116 -7.09 4.85 2.52
N GLY A 117 -6.20 4.82 1.52
CA GLY A 117 -5.02 5.67 1.45
C GLY A 117 -5.36 7.15 1.53
N ALA A 118 -6.33 7.59 0.75
CA ALA A 118 -6.83 8.96 0.79
C ALA A 118 -7.41 9.32 2.17
N VAL A 119 -8.20 8.42 2.78
CA VAL A 119 -8.79 8.62 4.10
C VAL A 119 -7.71 8.75 5.19
N PHE A 120 -6.75 7.84 5.25
CA PHE A 120 -5.67 7.89 6.23
C PHE A 120 -4.77 9.13 6.05
N ALA A 121 -4.54 9.57 4.81
CA ALA A 121 -3.83 10.82 4.57
C ALA A 121 -4.63 12.04 5.02
N MET A 122 -5.96 12.05 4.86
CA MET A 122 -6.79 13.12 5.44
C MET A 122 -6.71 13.15 6.97
N LEU A 123 -6.71 11.98 7.63
CA LEU A 123 -6.51 11.89 9.08
C LEU A 123 -5.13 12.41 9.49
N GLY A 124 -4.08 12.05 8.75
CA GLY A 124 -2.73 12.60 8.95
C GLY A 124 -2.69 14.12 8.79
N ALA A 125 -3.42 14.67 7.82
CA ALA A 125 -3.51 16.12 7.62
C ALA A 125 -4.24 16.84 8.75
N LEU A 126 -5.29 16.22 9.34
CA LEU A 126 -5.98 16.76 10.51
C LEU A 126 -5.03 16.90 11.70
N ILE A 127 -4.19 15.89 11.92
CA ILE A 127 -3.20 15.90 12.99
C ILE A 127 -2.14 16.98 12.68
N GLY A 128 -1.55 16.98 11.48
CA GLY A 128 -0.50 17.93 11.09
C GLY A 128 -0.92 19.40 11.23
N ARG A 129 -2.18 19.74 10.89
CA ARG A 129 -2.72 21.10 11.07
C ARG A 129 -2.76 21.59 12.52
N LYS A 130 -2.86 20.69 13.50
CA LYS A 130 -2.81 21.08 14.92
C LYS A 130 -1.39 21.48 15.36
N PHE A 131 -0.36 21.02 14.67
CA PHE A 131 1.05 21.23 15.02
C PHE A 131 1.77 22.27 14.14
N ILE A 132 1.21 22.62 12.98
CA ILE A 132 1.80 23.58 12.03
C ILE A 132 1.16 24.98 12.17
N LYS A 133 0.27 25.18 13.14
CA LYS A 133 -0.23 26.51 13.53
C LYS A 133 0.76 27.24 14.41
#